data_AF-A0A7S1ZHZ0-F1
#
_entry.id   AF-A0A7S1ZHZ0-F1
#
_cell.length_a   1.000
_cell.length_b   1.000
_cell.length_c   1.000
_cell.angle_alpha   90.00
_cell.angle_beta   90.00
_cell.angle_gamma   90.00
#
_symmetry.space_group_name_H-M   'P 1'
#
loop_
_entity.id
_entity.type
_entity.pdbx_description
1 polymer ?
#
loop_
_entity_poly.entity_id
_entity_poly.type
_entity_poly.pdbx_seq_one_letter_code
_entity_poly.pdbx_strand_id
1 'polypeptide(L)'
;GISYTPMVCKDKCVPFGGSRATLKIGEEAANCWKATMGDVMLTNSNPNIKQEDNQKILTLASVDVAEGTVTVNLSKSQIGDPFTLKLEPMMAAEVASLNRPVKFTSVKDNSGAHGGHLIIYHTPHVAQLLEGVEVRAFGQSGILGRYPIHFHHSQNVDGSIIRKNVV
;
A
#
# COMPACT_ATOMS: atom_id res chain seq x y z
N GLY A 1 1.26 -8.36 -9.62
CA GLY A 1 1.97 -7.15 -10.03
C GLY A 1 1.27 -5.95 -9.41
N ILE A 2 1.81 -4.75 -9.58
CA ILE A 2 1.01 -3.55 -9.40
C ILE A 2 0.17 -3.48 -10.69
N SER A 3 -1.13 -3.72 -10.58
CA SER A 3 -2.05 -3.59 -11.72
C SER A 3 -2.30 -2.09 -11.89
N TYR A 4 -1.82 -1.53 -13.00
CA TYR A 4 -2.09 -0.15 -13.39
C TYR A 4 -3.35 -0.16 -14.24
N THR A 5 -4.51 0.06 -13.63
CA THR A 5 -5.76 0.25 -14.37
C THR A 5 -5.96 1.75 -14.60
N PRO A 6 -5.93 2.24 -15.85
CA PRO A 6 -6.18 3.65 -16.13
C PRO A 6 -7.60 4.02 -15.70
N MET A 7 -7.74 5.15 -15.01
CA MET A 7 -9.05 5.62 -14.58
C MET A 7 -9.88 6.09 -15.77
N VAL A 8 -11.11 5.57 -15.87
CA VAL A 8 -12.17 6.17 -16.68
C VAL A 8 -13.25 6.63 -15.72
N CYS A 9 -13.33 7.93 -15.47
CA CYS A 9 -14.49 8.52 -14.81
C CYS A 9 -15.65 8.47 -15.80
N LYS A 10 -16.43 7.39 -15.78
CA LYS A 10 -17.61 7.27 -16.64
C LYS A 10 -18.73 8.13 -16.06
N ASP A 11 -18.99 9.23 -16.76
CA ASP A 11 -20.20 10.05 -16.79
C ASP A 11 -20.59 10.91 -15.58
N LYS A 12 -20.10 10.72 -14.35
CA LYS A 12 -20.35 11.67 -13.24
C LYS A 12 -19.22 11.66 -12.21
N CYS A 13 -18.16 12.44 -12.41
CA CYS A 13 -17.39 12.91 -11.25
C CYS A 13 -18.35 13.73 -10.40
N VAL A 14 -18.89 13.14 -9.33
CA VAL A 14 -19.78 13.85 -8.40
C VAL A 14 -19.01 15.05 -7.86
N PRO A 15 -19.61 16.27 -7.83
CA PRO A 15 -18.91 17.47 -7.42
C PRO A 15 -18.22 17.28 -6.07
N PHE A 16 -16.96 17.72 -5.98
CA PHE A 16 -16.22 17.84 -4.73
C PHE A 16 -16.93 18.86 -3.81
N GLY A 17 -17.90 18.37 -3.04
CA GLY A 17 -18.67 19.15 -2.06
C GLY A 17 -19.23 18.32 -0.91
N GLY A 18 -19.22 16.99 -1.04
CA GLY A 18 -19.49 16.04 0.04
C GLY A 18 -18.20 15.54 0.70
N SER A 19 -18.32 14.96 1.90
CA SER A 19 -17.20 14.34 2.63
C SER A 19 -16.65 13.05 1.97
N ARG A 20 -17.11 12.70 0.77
CA ARG A 20 -16.79 11.46 0.06
C ARG A 20 -16.67 11.67 -1.45
N ALA A 21 -15.78 10.90 -2.08
CA ALA A 21 -15.65 10.80 -3.53
C ALA A 21 -15.61 9.33 -3.98
N THR A 22 -16.04 9.07 -5.21
CA THR A 22 -16.04 7.73 -5.81
C THR A 22 -15.03 7.66 -6.96
N LEU A 23 -14.17 6.64 -6.94
CA LEU A 23 -13.11 6.39 -7.92
C LEU A 23 -13.42 5.09 -8.67
N LYS A 24 -13.26 5.07 -10.00
CA LYS A 24 -13.37 3.85 -10.82
C LYS A 24 -11.98 3.22 -10.95
N ILE A 25 -11.83 1.99 -10.48
CA ILE A 25 -10.55 1.26 -10.46
C ILE A 25 -10.59 -0.07 -11.22
N GLY A 26 -11.78 -0.51 -11.64
CA GLY A 26 -11.99 -1.81 -12.29
C GLY A 26 -12.35 -2.92 -11.30
N GLU A 27 -13.03 -3.94 -11.80
CA GLU A 27 -13.56 -5.05 -10.98
C GLU A 27 -12.44 -5.86 -10.30
N GLU A 28 -11.34 -6.15 -11.00
CA GLU A 28 -10.21 -6.90 -10.45
C GLU A 28 -9.61 -6.21 -9.22
N ALA A 29 -9.29 -4.91 -9.34
CA ALA A 29 -8.75 -4.13 -8.23
C ALA A 29 -9.76 -3.99 -7.09
N ALA A 30 -11.04 -3.76 -7.40
CA ALA A 30 -12.10 -3.71 -6.39
C ALA A 30 -12.24 -5.03 -5.64
N ASN A 31 -12.15 -6.17 -6.32
CA ASN A 31 -12.22 -7.48 -5.68
C ASN A 31 -11.04 -7.70 -4.71
N CYS A 32 -9.84 -7.25 -5.07
CA CYS A 32 -8.69 -7.29 -4.17
C CYS A 32 -8.85 -6.39 -2.94
N TRP A 33 -9.41 -5.19 -3.11
CA TRP A 33 -9.46 -4.17 -2.06
C TRP A 33 -10.65 -4.32 -1.11
N LYS A 34 -11.71 -5.02 -1.53
CA LYS A 34 -12.88 -5.32 -0.68
C LYS A 34 -12.50 -6.01 0.63
N ALA A 35 -11.53 -6.92 0.60
CA ALA A 35 -11.09 -7.68 1.77
C ALA A 35 -10.25 -6.85 2.75
N THR A 36 -9.68 -5.74 2.29
CA THR A 36 -8.59 -5.03 2.95
C THR A 36 -8.89 -3.54 3.02
N MET A 37 -10.07 -3.18 3.53
CA MET A 37 -10.41 -1.78 3.82
C MET A 37 -9.21 -1.06 4.48
N GLY A 38 -8.84 0.11 3.98
CA GLY A 38 -7.59 0.78 4.34
C GLY A 38 -7.34 2.05 3.54
N ASP A 39 -6.08 2.50 3.50
CA ASP A 39 -5.71 3.72 2.79
C ASP A 39 -5.33 3.47 1.34
N VAL A 40 -5.64 4.45 0.49
CA VAL A 40 -5.23 4.53 -0.91
C VAL A 40 -4.44 5.79 -1.16
N MET A 41 -3.42 5.69 -1.98
CA MET A 41 -2.69 6.83 -2.50
C MET A 41 -3.25 7.20 -3.86
N LEU A 42 -3.67 8.46 -4.01
CA LEU A 42 -3.96 9.10 -5.28
C LEU A 42 -2.73 9.91 -5.70
N THR A 43 -2.26 9.72 -6.93
CA THR A 43 -1.20 10.52 -7.55
C THR A 43 -1.51 10.75 -9.03
N ASN A 44 -0.77 11.61 -9.71
CA ASN A 44 -0.86 11.76 -11.17
C ASN A 44 0.47 11.38 -11.84
N SER A 45 0.43 11.20 -13.16
CA SER A 45 1.61 10.89 -13.98
C SER A 45 2.34 12.13 -14.53
N ASN A 46 2.11 13.34 -13.97
CA ASN A 46 2.74 14.58 -14.41
C ASN A 46 4.21 14.62 -13.95
N PRO A 47 5.18 14.62 -14.88
CA PRO A 47 6.60 14.63 -14.53
C PRO A 47 7.08 15.97 -13.97
N ASN A 48 6.28 17.05 -14.11
CA ASN A 48 6.68 18.41 -13.73
C ASN A 48 6.26 18.78 -12.29
N ILE A 49 5.49 17.92 -11.61
CA ILE A 49 5.07 18.15 -10.22
C ILE A 49 5.91 17.24 -9.34
N LYS A 50 6.48 17.81 -8.26
CA LYS A 50 7.21 17.00 -7.28
C LYS A 50 6.26 15.98 -6.65
N GLN A 51 6.71 14.74 -6.49
CA GLN A 51 5.90 13.65 -5.94
C GLN A 51 5.27 13.99 -4.58
N GLU A 52 6.00 14.72 -3.72
CA GLU A 52 5.54 15.16 -2.40
C GLU A 52 4.34 16.11 -2.45
N ASP A 53 4.21 16.91 -3.51
CA ASP A 53 3.09 17.83 -3.71
C ASP A 53 1.87 17.14 -4.36
N ASN A 54 2.11 15.98 -4.99
CA ASN A 54 1.17 15.31 -5.88
C ASN A 54 0.50 14.07 -5.27
N GLN A 55 1.03 13.55 -4.17
CA GLN A 55 0.49 12.37 -3.51
C GLN A 55 -0.53 12.76 -2.44
N LYS A 56 -1.73 12.15 -2.51
CA LYS A 56 -2.77 12.27 -1.49
C LYS A 56 -3.11 10.90 -0.94
N ILE A 57 -2.98 10.72 0.37
CA ILE A 57 -3.41 9.49 1.05
C ILE A 57 -4.85 9.70 1.52
N LEU A 58 -5.76 8.86 1.05
CA LEU A 58 -7.18 8.89 1.37
C LEU A 58 -7.61 7.57 2.00
N THR A 59 -8.54 7.61 2.95
CA THR A 59 -9.05 6.39 3.57
C THR A 59 -10.27 5.89 2.80
N LEU A 60 -10.26 4.61 2.44
CA LEU A 60 -11.40 3.95 1.81
C LEU A 60 -12.60 3.89 2.77
N ALA A 61 -13.75 4.32 2.28
CA ALA A 61 -15.04 4.23 2.95
C ALA A 61 -15.83 2.97 2.55
N SER A 62 -15.77 2.58 1.27
CA SER A 62 -16.43 1.37 0.77
C SER A 62 -15.84 0.93 -0.58
N VAL A 63 -16.13 -0.32 -0.96
CA VAL A 63 -15.74 -0.91 -2.24
C VAL A 63 -16.95 -1.58 -2.87
N ASP A 64 -17.25 -1.24 -4.12
CA ASP A 64 -18.26 -1.89 -4.95
C ASP A 64 -17.56 -2.68 -6.07
N VAL A 65 -17.61 -4.00 -5.96
CA VAL A 65 -16.94 -4.90 -6.90
C VAL A 65 -17.69 -4.96 -8.23
N ALA A 66 -19.02 -4.98 -8.21
CA ALA A 66 -19.83 -5.07 -9.42
C ALA A 66 -19.64 -3.84 -10.30
N GLU A 67 -19.56 -2.67 -9.67
CA GLU A 67 -19.25 -1.42 -10.36
C GLU A 67 -17.75 -1.18 -10.49
N GLY A 68 -16.85 -2.00 -9.93
CA GLY A 68 -15.41 -1.75 -9.95
C GLY A 68 -15.03 -0.36 -9.44
N THR A 69 -15.74 0.12 -8.41
CA THR A 69 -15.53 1.45 -7.81
C THR A 69 -15.16 1.37 -6.34
N VAL A 70 -14.49 2.42 -5.86
CA VAL A 70 -14.22 2.62 -4.44
C VAL A 70 -14.69 3.99 -4.01
N THR A 71 -15.24 4.08 -2.81
CA THR A 71 -15.56 5.37 -2.18
C THR A 71 -14.48 5.70 -1.17
N VAL A 72 -13.95 6.92 -1.20
CA VAL A 72 -12.95 7.45 -0.27
C VAL A 72 -13.53 8.59 0.55
N ASN A 73 -13.10 8.71 1.81
CA ASN A 73 -13.41 9.88 2.63
C ASN A 73 -12.42 11.01 2.29
N LEU A 74 -12.93 12.24 2.20
CA LEU A 74 -12.14 13.44 1.94
C LEU A 74 -12.11 14.31 3.20
N SER A 75 -10.91 14.69 3.65
CA SER A 75 -10.78 15.78 4.61
C SER A 75 -10.62 17.12 3.87
N LYS A 76 -11.21 18.20 4.39
CA LYS A 76 -11.18 19.55 3.78
C LYS A 76 -9.75 20.05 3.48
N SER A 77 -8.75 19.60 4.24
CA SER A 77 -7.33 19.94 4.06
C SER A 77 -6.62 19.18 2.93
N GLN A 78 -7.27 18.19 2.32
CA GLN A 78 -6.71 17.38 1.23
C GLN A 78 -7.26 17.75 -0.15
N ILE A 79 -8.20 18.70 -0.21
CA ILE A 79 -8.84 19.21 -1.42
C ILE A 79 -7.99 20.37 -1.98
N GLY A 80 -6.76 20.07 -2.40
CA GLY A 80 -6.16 20.84 -3.49
C GLY A 80 -6.59 20.12 -4.76
N ASP A 81 -7.40 20.77 -5.60
CA ASP A 81 -8.10 20.21 -6.76
C ASP A 81 -7.49 18.92 -7.31
N PRO A 82 -8.06 17.74 -7.00
CA PRO A 82 -7.54 16.51 -7.58
C PRO A 82 -7.69 16.58 -9.09
N PHE A 83 -6.67 16.11 -9.79
CA PHE A 83 -6.64 16.07 -11.25
C PHE A 83 -7.84 15.25 -11.76
N THR A 84 -8.82 15.97 -12.30
CA THR A 84 -9.99 15.37 -12.95
C THR A 84 -9.80 15.45 -14.46
N LEU A 85 -10.54 14.63 -15.22
CA LEU A 85 -10.63 14.73 -16.67
C LEU A 85 -11.02 16.15 -17.15
N LYS A 86 -11.71 16.92 -16.30
CA LYS A 86 -12.09 18.31 -16.60
C LYS A 86 -10.89 19.26 -16.57
N LEU A 87 -9.92 19.01 -15.70
CA LEU A 87 -8.75 19.88 -15.52
C LEU A 87 -7.61 19.43 -16.44
N GLU A 88 -7.31 18.13 -16.47
CA GLU A 88 -6.18 17.58 -17.22
C GLU A 88 -6.62 16.32 -18.01
N PRO A 89 -7.32 16.48 -19.15
CA PRO A 89 -7.86 15.36 -19.93
C PRO A 89 -6.79 14.44 -20.52
N MET A 90 -5.54 14.91 -20.60
CA MET A 90 -4.39 14.17 -21.14
C MET A 90 -3.57 13.46 -20.06
N MET A 91 -3.94 13.60 -18.77
CA MET A 91 -3.20 12.98 -17.67
C MET A 91 -4.02 11.87 -17.02
N ALA A 92 -3.36 10.73 -16.81
CA ALA A 92 -3.90 9.69 -15.96
C ALA A 92 -3.70 10.07 -14.49
N ALA A 93 -4.69 9.74 -13.66
CA ALA A 93 -4.48 9.66 -12.23
C ALA A 93 -4.37 8.19 -11.83
N GLU A 94 -3.50 7.93 -10.86
CA GLU A 94 -3.06 6.63 -10.41
C GLU A 94 -3.58 6.43 -8.98
N VAL A 95 -4.15 5.26 -8.72
CA VAL A 95 -4.67 4.89 -7.40
C VAL A 95 -3.96 3.62 -6.95
N ALA A 96 -3.26 3.68 -5.82
CA ALA A 96 -2.57 2.53 -5.24
C ALA A 96 -3.12 2.23 -3.85
N SER A 97 -3.48 0.97 -3.58
CA SER A 97 -3.77 0.53 -2.21
C SER A 97 -2.48 0.50 -1.40
N LEU A 98 -2.48 1.22 -0.28
CA LEU A 98 -1.41 1.19 0.71
C LEU A 98 -1.62 0.08 1.73
N ASN A 99 -2.74 -0.65 1.67
CA ASN A 99 -3.01 -1.65 2.68
C ASN A 99 -2.09 -2.88 2.54
N ARG A 100 -1.77 -3.47 3.68
CA ARG A 100 -1.02 -4.70 3.82
C ARG A 100 -1.79 -5.60 4.79
N PRO A 101 -2.37 -6.73 4.32
CA PRO A 101 -3.24 -7.56 5.14
C PRO A 101 -2.50 -8.25 6.29
N VAL A 102 -1.21 -8.51 6.12
CA VAL A 102 -0.38 -9.18 7.12
C VAL A 102 0.64 -8.19 7.67
N LYS A 103 0.50 -7.90 8.96
CA LYS A 103 1.37 -6.98 9.70
C LYS A 103 2.03 -7.71 10.86
N PHE A 104 3.36 -7.80 10.81
CA PHE A 104 4.16 -8.22 11.94
C PHE A 104 4.54 -6.97 12.74
N THR A 105 4.17 -6.94 14.01
CA THR A 105 4.50 -5.82 14.91
C THR A 105 5.00 -6.35 16.24
N SER A 106 5.67 -5.51 17.01
CA SER A 106 6.07 -5.80 18.38
C SER A 106 5.57 -4.72 19.32
N VAL A 107 5.56 -5.04 20.61
CA VAL A 107 5.34 -4.05 21.66
C VAL A 107 6.68 -3.61 22.21
N LYS A 108 6.76 -2.34 22.62
CA LYS A 108 7.95 -1.81 23.28
C LYS A 108 8.04 -2.46 24.66
N ASP A 109 9.03 -3.32 24.84
CA ASP A 109 9.40 -3.85 26.15
C ASP A 109 10.36 -2.85 26.84
N ASN A 110 10.31 -2.77 28.17
CA ASN A 110 11.17 -1.90 28.98
C ASN A 110 12.60 -2.42 29.11
N SER A 111 12.93 -3.53 28.45
CA SER A 111 14.28 -4.06 28.37
C SER A 111 15.12 -3.32 27.30
N GLY A 112 16.44 -3.26 27.51
CA GLY A 112 17.37 -2.60 26.57
C GLY A 112 17.37 -3.21 25.16
N ALA A 113 16.84 -4.42 25.01
CA ALA A 113 16.65 -5.07 23.73
C ALA A 113 15.15 -5.16 23.39
N HIS A 114 14.66 -4.20 22.60
CA HIS A 114 13.27 -4.05 22.19
C HIS A 114 13.10 -4.35 20.69
N GLY A 115 11.86 -4.55 20.27
CA GLY A 115 11.54 -4.85 18.88
C GLY A 115 11.45 -6.34 18.58
N GLY A 116 10.65 -6.71 17.59
CA GLY A 116 10.56 -8.09 17.11
C GLY A 116 11.80 -8.51 16.33
N HIS A 117 12.00 -9.83 16.19
CA HIS A 117 13.07 -10.40 15.37
C HIS A 117 12.49 -11.58 14.59
N LEU A 118 12.39 -11.47 13.26
CA LEU A 118 11.94 -12.57 12.42
C LEU A 118 13.13 -13.44 12.03
N ILE A 119 13.13 -14.69 12.50
CA ILE A 119 14.14 -15.69 12.17
C ILE A 119 13.53 -16.71 11.21
N ILE A 120 14.19 -16.89 10.07
CA ILE A 120 13.93 -17.99 9.15
C ILE A 120 15.04 -19.02 9.35
N TYR A 121 14.69 -20.15 9.97
CA TYR A 121 15.63 -21.24 10.23
C TYR A 121 15.96 -22.02 8.96
N HIS A 122 16.98 -22.87 9.04
CA HIS A 122 17.37 -23.75 7.95
C HIS A 122 16.26 -24.76 7.61
N THR A 123 15.68 -24.59 6.43
CA THR A 123 14.69 -25.49 5.84
C THR A 123 15.25 -26.03 4.52
N PRO A 124 16.05 -27.11 4.55
CA PRO A 124 16.65 -27.67 3.35
C PRO A 124 15.60 -27.98 2.29
N HIS A 125 15.89 -27.65 1.03
CA HIS A 125 15.02 -27.92 -0.13
C HIS A 125 13.65 -27.21 -0.11
N VAL A 126 13.45 -26.24 0.79
CA VAL A 126 12.22 -25.44 0.86
C VAL A 126 12.56 -23.98 0.59
N ALA A 127 12.17 -23.51 -0.59
CA ALA A 127 12.24 -22.10 -0.95
C ALA A 127 11.27 -21.28 -0.08
N GLN A 128 11.78 -20.22 0.55
CA GLN A 128 11.00 -19.34 1.40
C GLN A 128 10.41 -18.20 0.56
N LEU A 129 9.11 -17.95 0.69
CA LEU A 129 8.45 -16.80 0.05
C LEU A 129 7.91 -15.86 1.13
N LEU A 130 8.52 -14.67 1.22
CA LEU A 130 8.03 -13.58 2.04
C LEU A 130 7.67 -12.40 1.14
N GLU A 131 6.37 -12.23 0.89
CA GLU A 131 5.87 -11.20 -0.03
C GLU A 131 4.69 -10.40 0.53
N GLY A 132 4.73 -9.09 0.33
CA GLY A 132 3.59 -8.20 0.56
C GLY A 132 3.24 -8.00 2.03
N VAL A 133 4.18 -8.21 2.94
CA VAL A 133 3.97 -8.04 4.39
C VAL A 133 4.50 -6.70 4.88
N GLU A 134 3.93 -6.23 5.98
CA GLU A 134 4.42 -5.07 6.70
C GLU A 134 5.09 -5.53 8.00
N VAL A 135 6.36 -5.17 8.18
CA VAL A 135 7.14 -5.48 9.38
C VAL A 135 7.43 -4.16 10.08
N ARG A 136 6.79 -3.91 11.23
CA ARG A 136 7.00 -2.69 12.02
C ARG A 136 7.57 -3.01 13.38
N ALA A 137 8.39 -2.09 13.90
CA ALA A 137 9.01 -2.23 15.21
C ALA A 137 9.77 -3.57 15.36
N PHE A 138 10.47 -4.00 14.31
CA PHE A 138 11.39 -5.12 14.38
C PHE A 138 12.82 -4.63 14.19
N GLY A 139 13.77 -5.40 14.74
CA GLY A 139 15.18 -5.09 14.71
C GLY A 139 15.56 -3.89 15.58
N GLN A 140 16.87 -3.71 15.76
CA GLN A 140 17.47 -2.60 16.48
C GLN A 140 18.77 -2.23 15.77
N SER A 141 18.83 -1.02 15.19
CA SER A 141 20.04 -0.56 14.53
C SER A 141 21.21 -0.52 15.50
N GLY A 142 22.37 -1.03 15.07
CA GLY A 142 23.58 -1.07 15.88
C GLY A 142 23.64 -2.18 16.94
N ILE A 143 22.62 -3.03 17.07
CA ILE A 143 22.64 -4.17 18.00
C ILE A 143 22.74 -5.48 17.22
N LEU A 144 23.81 -6.23 17.46
CA LEU A 144 24.05 -7.51 16.83
C LEU A 144 22.92 -8.50 17.16
N GLY A 145 22.46 -9.25 16.15
CA GLY A 145 21.41 -10.27 16.33
C GLY A 145 19.99 -9.69 16.44
N ARG A 146 19.80 -8.41 16.13
CA ARG A 146 18.49 -7.74 16.16
C ARG A 146 18.14 -7.18 14.79
N TYR A 147 17.85 -8.08 13.87
CA TYR A 147 17.47 -7.72 12.49
C TYR A 147 15.96 -7.75 12.32
N PRO A 148 15.38 -6.93 11.42
CA PRO A 148 13.98 -7.08 11.09
C PRO A 148 13.64 -8.44 10.49
N ILE A 149 14.51 -8.95 9.62
CA ILE A 149 14.41 -10.26 8.96
C ILE A 149 15.80 -10.89 8.92
N HIS A 150 15.93 -12.17 9.30
CA HIS A 150 17.21 -12.88 9.38
C HIS A 150 17.08 -14.34 8.97
N PHE A 151 17.84 -14.73 7.94
CA PHE A 151 18.04 -16.12 7.57
C PHE A 151 19.16 -16.71 8.43
N HIS A 152 18.80 -17.56 9.39
CA HIS A 152 19.71 -18.06 10.39
C HIS A 152 20.17 -19.48 10.05
N HIS A 153 21.49 -19.64 9.84
CA HIS A 153 22.12 -20.89 9.42
C HIS A 153 21.49 -21.54 8.18
N SER A 154 20.84 -20.75 7.30
CA SER A 154 20.07 -21.28 6.18
C SER A 154 20.91 -21.85 5.04
N GLN A 155 22.22 -21.64 5.03
CA GLN A 155 23.15 -22.09 3.98
C GLN A 155 22.70 -21.58 2.60
N ASN A 156 22.37 -22.49 1.67
CA ASN A 156 21.85 -22.13 0.36
C ASN A 156 20.36 -21.75 0.46
N VAL A 157 20.03 -20.53 0.06
CA VAL A 157 18.66 -20.01 0.02
C VAL A 157 18.14 -19.81 -1.41
N ASP A 158 18.80 -20.42 -2.40
CA ASP A 158 18.41 -20.33 -3.81
C ASP A 158 16.93 -20.65 -4.02
N GLY A 159 16.29 -19.86 -4.90
CA GLY A 159 14.85 -19.88 -5.13
C GLY A 159 14.00 -19.19 -4.05
N SER A 160 14.55 -18.80 -2.90
CA SER A 160 13.82 -18.01 -1.91
C SER A 160 13.64 -16.55 -2.36
N ILE A 161 12.48 -15.97 -2.08
CA ILE A 161 12.10 -14.64 -2.55
C ILE A 161 11.62 -13.80 -1.36
N ILE A 162 12.23 -12.63 -1.19
CA ILE A 162 11.77 -11.57 -0.30
C ILE A 162 11.44 -10.36 -1.16
N ARG A 163 10.17 -9.99 -1.32
CA ARG A 163 9.80 -8.86 -2.17
C ARG A 163 8.55 -8.12 -1.71
N LYS A 164 8.44 -6.84 -2.10
CA LYS A 164 7.27 -5.99 -1.83
C LYS A 164 6.89 -5.88 -0.34
N ASN A 165 7.87 -6.09 0.55
CA ASN A 165 7.68 -5.93 1.97
C ASN A 165 8.01 -4.49 2.37
N VAL A 166 7.33 -4.00 3.40
CA VAL A 166 7.67 -2.74 4.07
C VAL A 166 8.34 -3.11 5.38
N VAL A 167 9.52 -2.55 5.66
CA VAL A 167 10.34 -2.81 6.84
C VAL A 167 10.73 -1.49 7.50
#